data_AF-A0A6M8MGC3-F1
#
_entry.id   AF-A0A6M8MGC3-F1
#
_cell.length_a   1.000
_cell.length_b   1.000
_cell.length_c   1.000
_cell.angle_alpha   90.00
_cell.angle_beta   90.00
_cell.angle_gamma   90.00
#
_symmetry.space_group_name_H-M   'P 1'
#
loop_
_entity.id
_entity.type
_entity.pdbx_description
1 polymer ?
#
loop_
_entity_poly.entity_id
_entity_poly.type
_entity_poly.pdbx_seq_one_letter_code
_entity_poly.pdbx_strand_id
1 'polypeptide(L)'
;MTVSNTDATSSFLKGLQSTTPGTTGTSTKSSTSSLTGSSSLGKDSFLQLLVTQMQNQNPLDPQDNSEFVAQLAQFSSLETMQNLSTSVDSISTMYQSSQALQASSLVGRSVTVDAGSTYVDTSKAMTGSVVLPSSSSDTTVKIYDSTGTNVVRTIDLGTQKAGTTAFSWDGKDDSGVAVEAGNYSFVANGKLDGKGTQLSTYLPATVNSVTMGTTGSDMTLNLAGGTQVALANIKQIGI
;
A
#
# COMPACT_ATOMS: atom_id res chain seq x y z
N MET A 1 14.06 -25.25 64.36
CA MET A 1 13.89 -25.72 62.98
C MET A 1 12.65 -25.06 62.41
N THR A 2 12.82 -24.17 61.44
CA THR A 2 11.78 -23.53 60.63
C THR A 2 11.81 -24.12 59.24
N VAL A 3 10.66 -24.49 58.66
CA VAL A 3 10.50 -24.60 57.21
C VAL A 3 9.09 -24.11 56.84
N SER A 4 9.07 -23.14 55.93
CA SER A 4 7.94 -22.52 55.26
C SER A 4 7.41 -23.41 54.13
N ASN A 5 6.14 -23.26 53.75
CA ASN A 5 5.77 -23.33 52.33
C ASN A 5 4.57 -22.42 52.05
N THR A 6 4.83 -21.42 51.21
CA THR A 6 3.98 -20.28 50.88
C THR A 6 3.64 -20.30 49.38
N ASP A 7 2.62 -19.54 48.99
CA ASP A 7 2.58 -18.74 47.76
C ASP A 7 2.58 -19.44 46.38
N ALA A 8 1.39 -19.87 45.92
CA ALA A 8 1.16 -20.05 44.47
C ALA A 8 -0.14 -19.42 43.94
N THR A 9 -1.14 -19.16 44.78
CA THR A 9 -2.46 -18.68 44.33
C THR A 9 -2.67 -17.17 44.50
N SER A 10 -1.86 -16.52 45.34
CA SER A 10 -1.97 -15.07 45.64
C SER A 10 -1.30 -14.18 44.59
N SER A 11 -0.29 -14.69 43.88
CA SER A 11 0.50 -13.96 42.87
C SER A 11 -0.23 -13.81 41.54
N PHE A 12 -1.10 -14.76 41.19
CA PHE A 12 -1.86 -14.74 39.93
C PHE A 12 -2.94 -13.64 39.92
N LEU A 13 -3.59 -13.41 41.06
CA LEU A 13 -4.63 -12.38 41.19
C LEU A 13 -4.06 -10.95 41.27
N LYS A 14 -2.81 -10.80 41.68
CA LYS A 14 -2.16 -9.49 41.79
C LYS A 14 -1.74 -8.92 40.43
N GLY A 15 -1.64 -9.76 39.39
CA GLY A 15 -1.29 -9.35 38.03
C GLY A 15 -2.41 -8.68 37.23
N LEU A 16 -3.68 -8.81 37.65
CA LEU A 16 -4.83 -8.28 36.90
C LEU A 16 -5.31 -6.89 37.36
N GLN A 17 -4.69 -6.24 38.36
CA GLN A 17 -5.22 -5.00 38.96
C GLN A 17 -4.26 -3.79 39.01
N SER A 18 -3.14 -3.80 38.29
CA SER A 18 -2.28 -2.59 38.21
C SER A 18 -2.42 -1.88 36.86
N THR A 19 -3.43 -1.03 36.74
CA THR A 19 -3.50 0.02 35.71
C THR A 19 -3.17 1.37 36.34
N THR A 20 -1.94 1.85 36.17
CA THR A 20 -1.59 3.26 36.31
C THR A 20 -0.42 3.60 35.38
N PRO A 21 -0.50 4.66 34.56
CA PRO A 21 0.55 5.00 33.61
C PRO A 21 1.61 5.89 34.25
N GLY A 22 2.89 5.51 34.12
CA GLY A 22 4.03 6.27 34.61
C GLY A 22 5.28 5.99 33.77
N THR A 23 5.72 7.02 33.05
CA THR A 23 6.92 7.13 32.22
C THR A 23 8.24 6.82 32.94
N THR A 24 9.13 6.06 32.29
CA THR A 24 10.55 6.40 31.95
C THR A 24 11.45 5.15 31.94
N GLY A 25 12.02 4.85 30.77
CA GLY A 25 13.36 4.25 30.56
C GLY A 25 13.67 2.86 31.14
N THR A 26 13.79 1.85 30.27
CA THR A 26 15.00 1.02 30.07
C THR A 26 14.69 -0.14 29.14
N SER A 27 15.42 -0.19 28.03
CA SER A 27 15.37 -1.20 26.98
C SER A 27 15.72 -2.58 27.54
N THR A 28 14.70 -3.42 27.75
CA THR A 28 14.90 -4.86 27.95
C THR A 28 14.14 -5.56 26.83
N LYS A 29 14.91 -6.22 25.94
CA LYS A 29 14.38 -7.10 24.89
C LYS A 29 13.63 -8.25 25.55
N SER A 30 12.33 -8.08 25.73
CA SER A 30 11.43 -9.19 26.02
C SER A 30 11.22 -9.94 24.72
N SER A 31 11.86 -11.10 24.62
CA SER A 31 11.54 -12.13 23.65
C SER A 31 10.05 -12.43 23.72
N THR A 32 9.29 -11.93 22.75
CA THR A 32 7.97 -12.43 22.39
C THR A 32 8.19 -13.82 21.80
N SER A 33 8.34 -14.81 22.69
CA SER A 33 8.09 -16.20 22.36
C SER A 33 6.61 -16.28 22.02
N SER A 34 6.31 -16.14 20.74
CA SER A 34 5.03 -16.51 20.17
C SER A 34 4.74 -17.95 20.58
N LEU A 35 3.80 -18.11 21.50
CA LEU A 35 3.21 -19.40 21.86
C LEU A 35 2.32 -19.86 20.69
N THR A 36 2.89 -20.07 19.51
CA THR A 36 2.21 -20.71 18.37
C THR A 36 2.25 -22.23 18.47
N GLY A 37 2.84 -22.79 19.54
CA GLY A 37 2.99 -24.23 19.74
C GLY A 37 1.99 -24.91 20.67
N SER A 38 1.08 -24.20 21.36
CA SER A 38 0.24 -24.84 22.39
C SER A 38 -1.09 -25.43 21.90
N SER A 39 -1.55 -25.12 20.68
CA SER A 39 -2.83 -25.65 20.18
C SER A 39 -2.73 -27.11 19.72
N SER A 40 -1.69 -27.49 18.96
CA SER A 40 -1.56 -28.89 18.52
C SER A 40 -1.21 -29.84 19.67
N LEU A 41 -0.32 -29.41 20.58
CA LEU A 41 0.06 -30.16 21.78
C LEU A 41 -1.11 -30.41 22.74
N GLY A 42 -2.12 -29.52 22.77
CA GLY A 42 -3.33 -29.67 23.58
C GLY A 42 -4.30 -30.71 23.02
N LYS A 43 -4.40 -30.83 21.69
CA LYS A 43 -5.31 -31.78 21.00
C LYS A 43 -4.86 -33.23 21.13
N ASP A 44 -3.56 -33.48 20.99
CA ASP A 44 -2.98 -34.83 21.08
C ASP A 44 -3.04 -35.36 22.52
N SER A 45 -2.69 -34.51 23.50
CA SER A 45 -2.81 -34.84 24.93
C SER A 45 -4.26 -35.08 25.35
N PHE A 46 -5.20 -34.37 24.71
CA PHE A 46 -6.63 -34.53 24.95
C PHE A 46 -7.20 -35.82 24.34
N LEU A 47 -6.87 -36.14 23.09
CA LEU A 47 -7.27 -37.40 22.46
C LEU A 47 -6.74 -38.60 23.23
N GLN A 48 -5.54 -38.50 23.79
CA GLN A 48 -4.96 -39.53 24.64
C GLN A 48 -5.73 -39.71 25.96
N LEU A 49 -6.18 -38.63 26.60
CA LEU A 49 -7.03 -38.71 27.78
C LEU A 49 -8.42 -39.29 27.45
N LEU A 50 -9.00 -38.94 26.30
CA LEU A 50 -10.31 -39.46 25.86
C LEU A 50 -10.28 -40.96 25.56
N VAL A 51 -9.20 -41.44 24.90
CA VAL A 51 -8.98 -42.88 24.66
C VAL A 51 -8.75 -43.62 25.99
N THR A 52 -8.00 -43.03 26.92
CA THR A 52 -7.72 -43.62 28.24
C THR A 52 -8.98 -43.76 29.08
N GLN A 53 -9.91 -42.80 29.00
CA GLN A 53 -11.21 -42.88 29.68
C GLN A 53 -12.11 -43.93 29.03
N MET A 54 -12.17 -44.02 27.70
CA MET A 54 -12.94 -45.08 27.01
C MET A 54 -12.45 -46.50 27.35
N GLN A 55 -11.15 -46.69 27.55
CA GLN A 55 -10.59 -47.98 27.96
C GLN A 55 -10.88 -48.37 29.42
N ASN A 56 -11.24 -47.41 30.28
CA ASN A 56 -11.50 -47.63 31.70
C ASN A 56 -12.98 -47.45 32.12
N GLN A 57 -13.89 -47.24 31.16
CA GLN A 57 -15.32 -47.11 31.45
C GLN A 57 -15.97 -48.48 31.69
N ASN A 58 -16.87 -48.54 32.68
CA ASN A 58 -17.70 -49.71 32.93
C ASN A 58 -18.84 -49.74 31.88
N PRO A 59 -19.00 -50.83 31.10
CA PRO A 59 -19.97 -50.90 29.99
C PRO A 59 -21.45 -50.76 30.39
N LEU A 60 -21.78 -50.72 31.69
CA LEU A 60 -23.15 -50.64 32.19
C LEU A 60 -23.64 -49.23 32.54
N ASP A 61 -22.78 -48.20 32.52
CA ASP A 61 -23.17 -46.79 32.76
C ASP A 61 -22.27 -45.80 31.99
N PRO A 62 -22.53 -45.56 30.69
CA PRO A 62 -21.76 -44.58 29.92
C PRO A 62 -22.12 -43.15 30.36
N GLN A 63 -21.17 -42.42 30.96
CA GLN A 63 -21.27 -40.95 31.07
C GLN A 63 -21.16 -40.31 29.67
N ASP A 64 -22.01 -39.32 29.40
CA ASP A 64 -22.17 -38.71 28.09
C ASP A 64 -21.07 -37.65 27.83
N ASN A 65 -19.98 -38.08 27.19
CA ASN A 65 -18.84 -37.20 26.83
C ASN A 65 -19.15 -36.28 25.63
N SER A 66 -20.40 -36.18 25.19
CA SER A 66 -20.82 -35.40 24.01
C SER A 66 -20.55 -33.89 24.13
N GLU A 67 -20.70 -33.31 25.33
CA GLU A 67 -20.44 -31.88 25.57
C GLU A 67 -18.95 -31.51 25.39
N PHE A 68 -18.05 -32.43 25.73
CA PHE A 68 -16.60 -32.25 25.51
C PHE A 68 -16.20 -32.42 24.04
N VAL A 69 -16.82 -33.36 23.32
CA VAL A 69 -16.63 -33.51 21.87
C VAL A 69 -17.11 -32.27 21.14
N ALA A 70 -18.22 -31.66 21.57
CA ALA A 70 -18.72 -30.40 21.03
C ALA A 70 -17.74 -29.24 21.27
N GLN A 71 -17.16 -29.12 22.47
CA GLN A 71 -16.15 -28.11 22.77
C GLN A 71 -14.87 -28.32 21.94
N LEU A 72 -14.41 -29.55 21.75
CA LEU A 72 -13.24 -29.84 20.91
C LEU A 72 -13.50 -29.54 19.43
N ALA A 73 -14.70 -29.86 18.92
CA ALA A 73 -15.11 -29.46 17.58
C ALA A 73 -15.11 -27.93 17.42
N GLN A 74 -15.54 -27.19 18.45
CA GLN A 74 -15.49 -25.73 18.45
C GLN A 74 -14.05 -25.20 18.44
N PHE A 75 -13.15 -25.77 19.26
CA PHE A 75 -11.72 -25.40 19.24
C PHE A 75 -11.05 -25.74 17.91
N SER A 76 -11.33 -26.91 17.34
CA SER A 76 -10.81 -27.30 16.02
C SER A 76 -11.30 -26.38 14.91
N SER A 77 -12.53 -25.88 15.02
CA SER A 77 -13.08 -24.89 14.08
C SER A 77 -12.39 -23.53 14.23
N LEU A 78 -12.15 -23.08 15.46
CA LEU A 78 -11.37 -21.86 15.75
C LEU A 78 -9.93 -21.97 15.23
N GLU A 79 -9.26 -23.08 15.48
CA GLU A 79 -7.90 -23.37 14.98
C GLU A 79 -7.87 -23.35 13.46
N THR A 80 -8.85 -23.98 12.80
CA THR A 80 -8.97 -23.95 11.34
C THR A 80 -9.19 -22.53 10.82
N MET A 81 -10.00 -21.70 11.49
CA MET A 81 -10.16 -20.29 11.15
C MET A 81 -8.88 -19.48 11.36
N GLN A 82 -8.14 -19.75 12.43
CA GLN A 82 -6.83 -19.12 12.69
C GLN A 82 -5.83 -19.47 11.58
N ASN A 83 -5.75 -20.75 11.21
CA ASN A 83 -4.90 -21.25 10.12
C ASN A 83 -5.31 -20.65 8.78
N LEU A 84 -6.61 -20.48 8.53
CA LEU A 84 -7.11 -19.80 7.34
C LEU A 84 -6.69 -18.33 7.33
N SER A 85 -6.83 -17.61 8.45
CA SER A 85 -6.36 -16.22 8.58
C SER A 85 -4.87 -16.11 8.25
N THR A 86 -4.03 -16.97 8.84
CA THR A 86 -2.58 -16.99 8.57
C THR A 86 -2.27 -17.32 7.11
N SER A 87 -3.04 -18.21 6.49
CA SER A 87 -2.89 -18.53 5.06
C SER A 87 -3.24 -17.33 4.18
N VAL A 88 -4.32 -16.61 4.51
CA VAL A 88 -4.73 -15.38 3.82
C VAL A 88 -3.69 -14.27 3.97
N ASP A 89 -3.13 -14.09 5.16
CA ASP A 89 -2.05 -13.13 5.41
C ASP A 89 -0.78 -13.47 4.59
N SER A 90 -0.47 -14.76 4.48
CA SER A 90 0.66 -15.25 3.68
C SER A 90 0.44 -14.99 2.19
N ILE A 91 -0.78 -15.22 1.68
CA ILE A 91 -1.15 -14.92 0.29
C ILE A 91 -1.06 -13.42 0.02
N SER A 92 -1.56 -12.58 0.94
CA SER A 92 -1.47 -11.12 0.83
C SER A 92 -0.03 -10.64 0.76
N THR A 93 0.85 -11.21 1.60
CA THR A 93 2.29 -10.91 1.60
C THR A 93 2.96 -11.33 0.29
N MET A 94 2.62 -12.52 -0.22
CA MET A 94 3.13 -13.01 -1.51
C MET A 94 2.66 -12.11 -2.68
N TYR A 95 1.41 -11.64 -2.64
CA TYR A 95 0.87 -10.73 -3.65
C TYR A 95 1.59 -9.37 -3.62
N GLN A 96 1.81 -8.80 -2.43
CA GLN A 96 2.59 -7.56 -2.27
C GLN A 96 4.02 -7.72 -2.80
N SER A 97 4.68 -8.85 -2.52
CA SER A 97 6.01 -9.16 -3.06
C SER A 97 6.02 -9.27 -4.59
N SER A 98 5.00 -9.89 -5.18
CA SER A 98 4.87 -9.97 -6.65
C SER A 98 4.68 -8.59 -7.27
N GLN A 99 3.85 -7.73 -6.66
CA GLN A 99 3.66 -6.36 -7.10
C GLN A 99 4.97 -5.55 -6.98
N ALA A 100 5.76 -5.80 -5.92
CA ALA A 100 7.07 -5.17 -5.72
C ALA A 100 8.03 -5.50 -6.87
N LEU A 101 8.08 -6.76 -7.28
CA LEU A 101 8.92 -7.21 -8.40
C LEU A 101 8.49 -6.55 -9.72
N GLN A 102 7.18 -6.44 -9.96
CA GLN A 102 6.66 -5.74 -11.13
C GLN A 102 7.04 -4.26 -11.12
N ALA A 103 6.84 -3.58 -9.98
CA ALA A 103 7.19 -2.17 -9.86
C ALA A 103 8.71 -1.94 -9.91
N SER A 104 9.53 -2.84 -9.37
CA SER A 104 10.98 -2.76 -9.49
C SER A 104 11.46 -2.79 -10.94
N SER A 105 10.72 -3.44 -11.84
CA SER A 105 11.03 -3.43 -13.28
C SER A 105 10.77 -2.07 -13.95
N LEU A 106 10.00 -1.19 -13.28
CA LEU A 106 9.71 0.17 -13.75
C LEU A 106 10.83 1.15 -13.38
N VAL A 107 11.67 0.84 -12.40
CA VAL A 107 12.79 1.70 -12.01
C VAL A 107 13.71 1.91 -13.20
N GLY A 108 14.00 3.18 -13.50
CA GLY A 108 14.77 3.60 -14.67
C GLY A 108 13.99 3.66 -15.98
N ARG A 109 12.74 3.18 -16.03
CA ARG A 109 11.87 3.33 -17.20
C ARG A 109 11.14 4.67 -17.19
N SER A 110 10.74 5.10 -18.39
CA SER A 110 9.80 6.20 -18.57
C SER A 110 8.37 5.67 -18.49
N VAL A 111 7.53 6.37 -17.75
CA VAL A 111 6.10 6.10 -17.60
C VAL A 111 5.32 7.38 -17.92
N THR A 112 4.08 7.21 -18.35
CA THR A 112 3.15 8.34 -18.51
C THR A 112 2.19 8.37 -17.34
N VAL A 113 2.15 9.50 -16.64
CA VAL A 113 1.35 9.70 -15.42
C VAL A 113 0.30 10.79 -15.61
N ASP A 114 -0.84 10.60 -14.96
CA ASP A 114 -1.87 11.63 -14.80
C ASP A 114 -1.41 12.61 -13.72
N ALA A 115 -0.63 13.60 -14.12
CA ALA A 115 -0.03 14.57 -13.23
C ALA A 115 -0.02 15.96 -13.88
N GLY A 116 -0.21 16.99 -13.05
CA GLY A 116 -0.09 18.39 -13.46
C GLY A 116 1.37 18.87 -13.51
N SER A 117 2.35 18.09 -13.05
CA SER A 117 3.76 18.50 -13.04
C SER A 117 4.70 17.32 -13.24
N THR A 118 5.85 17.56 -13.83
CA THR A 118 6.92 16.56 -13.98
C THR A 118 8.29 17.25 -13.98
N TYR A 119 9.34 16.49 -13.70
CA TYR A 119 10.71 16.94 -13.95
C TYR A 119 11.01 16.86 -15.44
N VAL A 120 11.59 17.93 -15.98
CA VAL A 120 11.95 18.05 -17.39
C VAL A 120 13.44 18.29 -17.52
N ASP A 121 14.09 17.40 -18.26
CA ASP A 121 15.42 17.62 -18.83
C ASP A 121 15.26 18.46 -20.10
N THR A 122 15.45 19.78 -19.97
CA THR A 122 15.23 20.76 -21.05
C THR A 122 16.25 20.66 -22.18
N SER A 123 17.29 19.81 -22.05
CA SER A 123 18.19 19.48 -23.16
C SER A 123 17.55 18.58 -24.21
N LYS A 124 16.41 17.95 -23.89
CA LYS A 124 15.64 17.08 -24.78
C LYS A 124 14.23 17.60 -24.93
N ALA A 125 13.66 17.43 -26.12
CA ALA A 125 12.24 17.66 -26.30
C ALA A 125 11.44 16.62 -25.50
N MET A 126 10.39 17.08 -24.83
CA MET A 126 9.41 16.21 -24.19
C MET A 126 8.10 16.21 -24.98
N THR A 127 7.37 15.10 -24.90
CA THR A 127 6.03 14.97 -25.47
C THR A 127 5.07 14.57 -24.37
N GLY A 128 4.06 15.40 -24.11
CA GLY A 128 2.94 15.11 -23.22
C GLY A 128 1.65 14.92 -24.02
N SER A 129 0.55 14.69 -23.33
CA SER A 129 -0.77 14.64 -23.95
C SER A 129 -1.84 15.31 -23.11
N VAL A 130 -2.85 15.86 -23.76
CA VAL A 130 -4.06 16.40 -23.14
C VAL A 130 -5.22 15.47 -23.45
N VAL A 131 -6.06 15.20 -22.46
CA VAL A 131 -7.27 14.40 -22.63
C VAL A 131 -8.49 15.30 -22.75
N LEU A 132 -9.22 15.14 -23.86
CA LEU A 132 -10.41 15.90 -24.18
C LEU A 132 -11.64 15.00 -24.09
N PRO A 133 -12.56 15.20 -23.12
CA PRO A 133 -13.76 14.38 -22.99
C PRO A 133 -14.80 14.67 -24.10
N SER A 134 -14.77 15.87 -24.68
CA SER A 134 -15.54 16.28 -25.86
C SER A 134 -14.70 17.20 -26.74
N SER A 135 -15.20 17.61 -27.90
CA SER A 135 -14.50 18.59 -28.73
C SER A 135 -14.30 19.91 -27.99
N SER A 136 -13.12 20.50 -28.14
CA SER A 136 -12.75 21.76 -27.49
C SER A 136 -12.27 22.77 -28.53
N SER A 137 -12.75 24.00 -28.44
CA SER A 137 -12.13 25.15 -29.12
C SER A 137 -11.10 25.81 -28.20
N ASP A 138 -10.10 26.47 -28.77
CA ASP A 138 -9.06 27.23 -28.03
C ASP A 138 -8.31 26.40 -26.96
N THR A 139 -7.86 25.20 -27.34
CA THR A 139 -7.11 24.32 -26.45
C THR A 139 -5.67 24.82 -26.32
N THR A 140 -5.24 25.11 -25.10
CA THR A 140 -3.89 25.60 -24.80
C THR A 140 -3.27 24.79 -23.67
N VAL A 141 -1.94 24.64 -23.71
CA VAL A 141 -1.15 24.10 -22.60
C VAL A 141 -0.20 25.19 -22.13
N LYS A 142 -0.40 25.66 -20.90
CA LYS A 142 0.51 26.60 -20.25
C LYS A 142 1.51 25.84 -19.40
N ILE A 143 2.78 26.15 -19.60
CA ILE A 143 3.90 25.59 -18.86
C ILE A 143 4.36 26.64 -17.86
N TYR A 144 4.35 26.29 -16.58
CA TYR A 144 4.77 27.14 -15.48
C TYR A 144 6.08 26.63 -14.90
N ASP A 145 6.89 27.55 -14.38
CA ASP A 145 8.11 27.21 -13.64
C ASP A 145 7.83 26.41 -12.35
N SER A 146 8.90 26.04 -11.64
CA SER A 146 8.82 25.27 -10.39
C SER A 146 8.05 25.96 -9.26
N THR A 147 7.86 27.29 -9.34
CA THR A 147 7.07 28.07 -8.37
C THR A 147 5.59 28.11 -8.72
N GLY A 148 5.22 27.70 -9.94
CA GLY A 148 3.85 27.78 -10.47
C GLY A 148 3.37 29.20 -10.76
N THR A 149 4.23 30.22 -10.62
CA THR A 149 3.83 31.63 -10.71
C THR A 149 4.08 32.20 -12.11
N ASN A 150 5.22 31.88 -12.71
CA ASN A 150 5.58 32.41 -14.02
C ASN A 150 5.23 31.43 -15.13
N VAL A 151 4.53 31.92 -16.15
CA VAL A 151 4.33 31.17 -17.39
C VAL A 151 5.63 31.24 -18.19
N VAL A 152 6.21 30.08 -18.43
CA VAL A 152 7.45 29.90 -19.20
C VAL A 152 7.13 29.82 -20.68
N ARG A 153 6.08 29.07 -21.03
CA ARG A 153 5.65 28.89 -22.42
C ARG A 153 4.16 28.63 -22.52
N THR A 154 3.54 29.13 -23.58
CA THR A 154 2.17 28.75 -23.97
C THR A 154 2.19 27.99 -25.29
N ILE A 155 1.69 26.75 -25.28
CA ILE A 155 1.49 25.95 -26.48
C ILE A 155 0.02 26.05 -26.88
N ASP A 156 -0.24 26.62 -28.05
CA ASP A 156 -1.59 26.65 -28.63
C ASP A 156 -1.82 25.42 -29.51
N LEU A 157 -2.82 24.61 -29.13
CA LEU A 157 -3.27 23.45 -29.89
C LEU A 157 -4.52 23.77 -30.70
N GLY A 158 -5.14 24.94 -30.52
CA GLY A 158 -6.34 25.37 -31.22
C GLY A 158 -7.55 24.45 -31.01
N THR A 159 -8.31 24.22 -32.07
CA THR A 159 -9.49 23.36 -32.00
C THR A 159 -9.09 21.88 -32.06
N GLN A 160 -9.58 21.11 -31.09
CA GLN A 160 -9.29 19.69 -30.95
C GLN A 160 -10.57 18.87 -30.83
N LYS A 161 -10.54 17.65 -31.37
CA LYS A 161 -11.65 16.69 -31.23
C LYS A 161 -11.58 16.02 -29.86
N ALA A 162 -12.65 15.32 -29.48
CA ALA A 162 -12.62 14.45 -28.32
C ALA A 162 -11.54 13.36 -28.48
N GLY A 163 -10.90 12.98 -27.38
CA GLY A 163 -9.81 12.00 -27.34
C GLY A 163 -8.52 12.56 -26.76
N THR A 164 -7.42 11.85 -26.98
CA THR A 164 -6.10 12.23 -26.48
C THR A 164 -5.32 12.93 -27.59
N THR A 165 -4.83 14.14 -27.30
CA THR A 165 -4.02 14.93 -28.24
C THR A 165 -2.63 15.15 -27.66
N ALA A 166 -1.59 14.85 -28.43
CA ALA A 166 -0.20 15.06 -28.02
C ALA A 166 0.21 16.54 -28.16
N PHE A 167 1.11 16.98 -27.28
CA PHE A 167 1.82 18.25 -27.41
C PHE A 167 3.31 18.01 -27.15
N SER A 168 4.17 18.86 -27.73
CA SER A 168 5.62 18.79 -27.50
C SER A 168 6.15 20.11 -26.98
N TRP A 169 7.11 20.02 -26.06
CA TRP A 169 7.87 21.15 -25.57
C TRP A 169 9.37 20.90 -25.78
N ASP A 170 10.07 21.88 -26.31
CA ASP A 170 11.49 21.84 -26.66
C ASP A 170 12.42 22.38 -25.55
N GLY A 171 11.88 22.66 -24.36
CA GLY A 171 12.67 23.18 -23.24
C GLY A 171 13.00 24.67 -23.33
N LYS A 172 12.28 25.44 -24.17
CA LYS A 172 12.48 26.89 -24.32
C LYS A 172 11.29 27.71 -23.82
N ASP A 173 11.53 28.95 -23.42
CA ASP A 173 10.50 29.93 -23.09
C ASP A 173 9.85 30.56 -24.34
N ASP A 174 8.83 31.41 -24.17
CA ASP A 174 8.17 32.10 -25.28
C ASP A 174 9.09 33.04 -26.09
N SER A 175 10.25 33.44 -25.53
CA SER A 175 11.27 34.22 -26.24
C SER A 175 12.22 33.35 -27.07
N GLY A 176 12.08 32.03 -26.97
CA GLY A 176 12.95 31.06 -27.64
C GLY A 176 14.28 30.81 -26.92
N VAL A 177 14.40 31.23 -25.67
CA VAL A 177 15.57 31.00 -24.82
C VAL A 177 15.41 29.66 -24.09
N ALA A 178 16.46 28.85 -24.06
CA ALA A 178 16.45 27.60 -23.30
C ALA A 178 16.33 27.89 -21.80
N VAL A 179 15.46 27.15 -21.12
CA VAL A 179 15.30 27.24 -19.67
C VAL A 179 16.00 26.08 -18.97
N GLU A 180 16.29 26.25 -17.68
CA GLU A 180 17.01 25.26 -16.88
C GLU A 180 16.20 23.98 -16.66
N ALA A 181 16.88 22.84 -16.52
CA ALA A 181 16.20 21.59 -16.16
C ALA A 181 15.61 21.68 -14.75
N GLY A 182 14.41 21.14 -14.56
CA GLY A 182 13.70 21.30 -13.29
C GLY A 182 12.27 20.78 -13.31
N ASN A 183 11.54 21.00 -12.22
CA ASN A 183 10.12 20.68 -12.15
C ASN A 183 9.32 21.79 -12.84
N TYR A 184 8.42 21.40 -13.74
CA TYR A 184 7.51 22.29 -14.43
C TYR A 184 6.08 21.82 -14.26
N SER A 185 5.14 22.76 -14.19
CA SER A 185 3.71 22.48 -14.12
C SER A 185 3.05 22.73 -15.48
N PHE A 186 2.18 21.83 -15.90
CA PHE A 186 1.48 21.82 -17.17
C PHE A 186 -0.01 21.95 -16.91
N VAL A 187 -0.58 23.07 -17.34
CA VAL A 187 -1.99 23.36 -17.17
C VAL A 187 -2.63 23.46 -18.54
N ALA A 188 -3.38 22.42 -18.92
CA ALA A 188 -4.17 22.42 -20.13
C ALA A 188 -5.55 23.04 -19.89
N ASN A 189 -5.98 23.95 -20.76
CA ASN A 189 -7.31 24.53 -20.75
C ASN A 189 -7.91 24.48 -22.15
N GLY A 190 -9.22 24.32 -22.23
CA GLY A 190 -9.96 24.40 -23.48
C GLY A 190 -11.39 24.88 -23.25
N LYS A 191 -12.10 25.24 -24.32
CA LYS A 191 -13.53 25.56 -24.25
C LYS A 191 -14.35 24.37 -24.71
N LEU A 192 -14.98 23.70 -23.75
CA LEU A 192 -15.94 22.62 -23.99
C LEU A 192 -17.33 23.24 -23.94
N ASP A 193 -18.09 23.12 -25.02
CA ASP A 193 -19.42 23.74 -25.16
C ASP A 193 -19.42 25.25 -24.84
N GLY A 194 -18.35 25.95 -25.24
CA GLY A 194 -18.16 27.38 -25.00
C GLY A 194 -17.70 27.75 -23.57
N LYS A 195 -17.59 26.79 -22.66
CA LYS A 195 -17.14 27.00 -21.27
C LYS A 195 -15.67 26.62 -21.09
N GLY A 196 -14.88 27.56 -20.57
CA GLY A 196 -13.50 27.30 -20.17
C GLY A 196 -13.43 26.18 -19.12
N THR A 197 -12.69 25.12 -19.44
CA THR A 197 -12.55 23.91 -18.63
C THR A 197 -11.08 23.51 -18.60
N GLN A 198 -10.57 23.20 -17.40
CA GLN A 198 -9.24 22.62 -17.25
C GLN A 198 -9.27 21.15 -17.66
N LEU A 199 -8.29 20.74 -18.44
CA LEU A 199 -8.17 19.40 -19.01
C LEU A 199 -7.06 18.61 -18.31
N SER A 200 -7.22 17.30 -18.23
CA SER A 200 -6.19 16.40 -17.69
C SER A 200 -4.98 16.33 -18.62
N THR A 201 -3.79 16.34 -18.04
CA THR A 201 -2.51 16.20 -18.76
C THR A 201 -1.82 14.90 -18.37
N TYR A 202 -1.38 14.17 -19.38
CA TYR A 202 -0.58 12.97 -19.25
C TYR A 202 0.86 13.30 -19.59
N LEU A 203 1.74 13.20 -18.60
CA LEU A 203 3.12 13.66 -18.70
C LEU A 203 4.09 12.48 -18.61
N PRO A 204 5.18 12.47 -19.40
CA PRO A 204 6.25 11.51 -19.24
C PRO A 204 7.01 11.82 -17.95
N ALA A 205 7.40 10.77 -17.23
CA ALA A 205 8.23 10.86 -16.06
C ALA A 205 9.12 9.63 -15.97
N THR A 206 10.37 9.82 -15.55
CA THR A 206 11.29 8.72 -15.27
C THR A 206 11.10 8.25 -13.84
N VAL A 207 11.01 6.95 -13.63
CA VAL A 207 10.90 6.35 -12.30
C VAL A 207 12.29 6.21 -11.68
N ASN A 208 12.54 6.86 -10.54
CA ASN A 208 13.81 6.76 -9.82
C ASN A 208 13.82 5.60 -8.81
N SER A 209 12.70 5.38 -8.12
CA SER A 209 12.56 4.28 -7.17
C SER A 209 11.09 3.96 -6.92
N VAL A 210 10.83 2.87 -6.21
CA VAL A 210 9.50 2.48 -5.77
C VAL A 210 9.49 2.43 -4.25
N THR A 211 8.48 3.04 -3.65
CA THR A 211 8.18 2.88 -2.23
C THR A 211 7.11 1.81 -2.09
N MET A 212 7.46 0.77 -1.34
CA MET A 212 6.52 -0.26 -0.92
C MET A 212 5.55 0.34 0.09
N GLY A 213 4.25 0.23 -0.16
CA GLY A 213 3.27 0.50 0.87
C GLY A 213 3.39 -0.52 2.01
N THR A 214 3.26 -0.06 3.25
CA THR A 214 3.01 -0.98 4.37
C THR A 214 1.55 -1.41 4.37
N THR A 215 1.17 -2.41 5.17
CA THR A 215 -0.21 -2.91 5.27
C THR A 215 -1.23 -1.75 5.32
N GLY A 216 -2.02 -1.60 4.25
CA GLY A 216 -3.04 -0.57 4.10
C GLY A 216 -2.63 0.71 3.35
N SER A 217 -1.38 0.83 2.89
CA SER A 217 -0.90 1.95 2.06
C SER A 217 -0.64 1.47 0.63
N ASP A 218 -0.96 2.29 -0.36
CA ASP A 218 -0.71 1.97 -1.75
C ASP A 218 0.79 2.03 -2.08
N MET A 219 1.19 1.21 -3.06
CA MET A 219 2.51 1.29 -3.64
C MET A 219 2.65 2.57 -4.47
N THR A 220 3.75 3.29 -4.28
CA THR A 220 4.01 4.55 -4.97
C THR A 220 5.34 4.53 -5.69
N LEU A 221 5.38 5.18 -6.85
CA LEU A 221 6.59 5.41 -7.62
C LEU A 221 7.14 6.79 -7.27
N ASN A 222 8.43 6.85 -7.00
CA ASN A 222 9.16 8.09 -6.83
C ASN A 222 9.73 8.45 -8.21
N LEU A 223 9.20 9.50 -8.79
CA LEU A 223 9.57 10.01 -10.10
C LEU A 223 10.75 10.97 -9.99
N ALA A 224 11.43 11.21 -11.11
CA ALA A 224 12.40 12.29 -11.23
C ALA A 224 11.79 13.63 -10.77
N GLY A 225 12.59 14.45 -10.08
CA GLY A 225 12.10 15.69 -9.47
C GLY A 225 11.41 15.54 -8.11
N GLY A 226 11.39 14.33 -7.55
CA GLY A 226 10.88 14.07 -6.20
C GLY A 226 9.37 13.94 -6.09
N THR A 227 8.65 13.93 -7.22
CA THR A 227 7.21 13.69 -7.24
C THR A 227 6.90 12.22 -6.96
N GLN A 228 5.95 11.95 -6.07
CA GLN A 228 5.48 10.60 -5.79
C GLN A 228 4.09 10.38 -6.40
N VAL A 229 3.90 9.27 -7.10
CA VAL A 229 2.65 8.92 -7.77
C VAL A 229 2.26 7.48 -7.45
N ALA A 230 1.00 7.25 -7.08
CA ALA A 230 0.49 5.89 -6.87
C ALA A 230 0.54 5.07 -8.17
N LEU A 231 0.85 3.78 -8.07
CA LEU A 231 0.90 2.87 -9.23
C LEU A 231 -0.40 2.91 -10.07
N ALA A 232 -1.55 3.11 -9.41
CA ALA A 232 -2.87 3.22 -10.06
C ALA A 232 -3.03 4.44 -10.99
N ASN A 233 -2.21 5.49 -10.81
CA ASN A 233 -2.27 6.72 -11.61
C ASN A 233 -1.36 6.67 -12.85
N ILE A 234 -0.65 5.56 -13.07
CA ILE A 234 0.11 5.33 -14.30
C ILE A 234 -0.86 4.99 -15.42
N LYS A 235 -0.74 5.70 -16.54
CA LYS A 235 -1.55 5.47 -17.75
C LYS A 235 -0.84 4.56 -18.74
N GLN A 236 0.48 4.63 -18.83
CA GLN A 236 1.28 3.83 -19.75
C GLN A 236 2.70 3.61 -19.21
N ILE A 237 3.30 2.47 -19.55
CA ILE A 237 4.70 2.13 -19.27
C ILE A 237 5.45 2.05 -20.60
N GLY A 238 6.58 2.76 -20.71
CA GLY A 238 7.41 2.79 -21.90
C GLY A 238 6.91 3.77 -22.97
N ILE A 239 7.88 4.41 -23.62
CA ILE A 239 7.76 5.11 -24.90
C ILE A 239 8.64 4.42 -25.92
#